data_AF-A0A7S0FS91-F1
#
_entry.id   AF-A0A7S0FS91-F1
#
_cell.length_a   1.000
_cell.length_b   1.000
_cell.length_c   1.000
_cell.angle_alpha   90.00
_cell.angle_beta   90.00
_cell.angle_gamma   90.00
#
_symmetry.space_group_name_H-M   'P 1'
#
loop_
_entity.id
_entity.type
_entity.pdbx_description
1 polymer ?
#
loop_
_entity_poly.entity_id
_entity_poly.type
_entity_poly.pdbx_seq_one_letter_code
_entity_poly.pdbx_strand_id
1 'polypeptide(L)'
;MARALEHTERAWTLEPRSADAMNNLGAICRAQGNFETATQWYRAALRVNPNCETALSSLAVALVSLGLQIKSRDPKGAIKCYQEALVHSPMNANAYYNLGVSYAEMHKYDKALINYSLTVHFDPRCAEAYNNMGVIHKEQENLDKALKAYHMALQCNPRFAQTLNNLGVAYTTTGRLQEALEYLSRAVAVAPTYAEAYNNLGWLFWDHGDLAQALRMYERCIELAPTSKNPSQNRLLALNYLHGVAPERVFEAHRAWGERFCQSLGPAYTDWLCPCQTKRRLRVGYVSPDFFHHSVSFFCHCLFEHRNREMFDIFLYSNAAREDDKTELFKSMVPAHRWKKVTGRPAYEVASLIREDRIDILIELAGHTANNRLDVVALKPAPVQFTYIGYNNTTGLG
;
A
#
# COMPACT_ATOMS: atom_id res chain seq x y z
N MET A 1 36.02 13.09 16.19
CA MET A 1 35.98 11.68 15.75
C MET A 1 37.35 11.13 15.41
N ALA A 2 38.13 11.72 14.49
CA ALA A 2 39.47 11.21 14.13
C ALA A 2 40.42 11.02 15.33
N ARG A 3 40.50 12.01 16.24
CA ARG A 3 41.30 11.91 17.48
C ARG A 3 40.82 10.80 18.42
N ALA A 4 39.51 10.53 18.50
CA ALA A 4 38.96 9.50 19.39
C ALA A 4 39.24 8.09 18.87
N LEU A 5 39.23 7.90 17.55
CA LEU A 5 39.65 6.66 16.91
C LEU A 5 41.14 6.41 17.14
N GLU A 6 41.99 7.40 16.89
CA GLU A 6 43.44 7.31 17.10
C GLU A 6 43.81 6.99 18.56
N HIS A 7 43.17 7.64 19.53
CA HIS A 7 43.39 7.34 20.95
C HIS A 7 42.91 5.94 21.34
N THR A 8 41.81 5.45 20.77
CA THR A 8 41.24 4.14 21.09
C THR A 8 42.02 3.01 20.41
N GLU A 9 42.47 3.21 19.17
CA GLU A 9 43.38 2.30 18.47
C GLU A 9 44.73 2.21 19.18
N ARG A 10 45.25 3.33 19.69
CA ARG A 10 46.46 3.35 20.51
C ARG A 10 46.27 2.67 21.87
N ALA A 11 45.11 2.81 22.50
CA ALA A 11 44.79 2.08 23.72
C ALA A 11 44.67 0.57 23.45
N TRP A 12 44.10 0.18 22.31
CA TRP A 12 44.02 -1.21 21.86
C TRP A 12 45.39 -1.83 21.56
N THR A 13 46.31 -1.09 20.93
CA THR A 13 47.67 -1.60 20.66
C THR A 13 48.48 -1.78 21.95
N LEU A 14 48.20 -0.99 22.98
CA LEU A 14 48.84 -1.10 24.30
C LEU A 14 48.21 -2.22 25.16
N GLU A 15 46.89 -2.40 25.10
CA GLU A 15 46.16 -3.45 25.83
C GLU A 15 45.15 -4.20 24.92
N PRO A 16 45.61 -5.21 24.15
CA PRO A 16 44.78 -5.96 23.19
C PRO A 16 43.71 -6.86 23.83
N ARG A 17 43.47 -6.76 25.13
CA ARG A 17 42.43 -7.48 25.87
C ARG A 17 41.59 -6.52 26.74
N SER A 18 41.61 -5.22 26.46
CA SER A 18 40.72 -4.29 27.16
C SER A 18 39.32 -4.35 26.56
N ALA A 19 38.34 -4.84 27.34
CA ALA A 19 36.93 -4.84 26.95
C ALA A 19 36.39 -3.41 26.72
N ASP A 20 36.90 -2.43 27.46
CA ASP A 20 36.52 -1.02 27.32
C ASP A 20 37.02 -0.42 26.01
N ALA A 21 38.26 -0.74 25.61
CA ALA A 21 38.79 -0.31 24.31
C ALA A 21 37.97 -0.90 23.16
N MET A 22 37.62 -2.19 23.22
CA MET A 22 36.75 -2.84 22.23
C MET A 22 35.34 -2.21 22.19
N ASN A 23 34.76 -1.91 23.36
CA ASN A 23 33.47 -1.25 23.46
C ASN A 23 33.50 0.16 22.82
N ASN A 24 34.58 0.91 23.05
CA ASN A 24 34.78 2.23 22.46
C ASN A 24 34.97 2.17 20.93
N LEU A 25 35.72 1.19 20.41
CA LEU A 25 35.82 0.96 18.96
C LEU A 25 34.46 0.62 18.35
N GLY A 26 33.67 -0.25 19.00
CA GLY A 26 32.30 -0.55 18.59
C GLY A 26 31.41 0.70 18.56
N ALA A 27 31.55 1.59 19.54
CA ALA A 27 30.81 2.85 19.59
C ALA A 27 31.18 3.78 18.44
N ILE A 28 32.46 3.85 18.07
CA ILE A 28 32.93 4.65 16.93
C ILE A 28 32.39 4.08 15.61
N CYS A 29 32.48 2.77 15.39
CA CYS A 29 31.92 2.13 14.19
C CYS A 29 30.41 2.35 14.07
N ARG A 30 29.67 2.25 15.20
CA ARG A 30 28.23 2.52 15.24
C ARG A 30 27.92 3.96 14.86
N ALA A 31 28.71 4.92 15.36
CA ALA A 31 28.54 6.34 15.02
C ALA A 31 28.85 6.64 13.53
N GLN A 32 29.67 5.81 12.88
CA GLN A 32 29.94 5.87 11.44
C GLN A 32 28.87 5.14 10.59
N GLY A 33 27.89 4.48 11.22
CA GLY A 33 26.89 3.68 10.53
C GLY A 33 27.37 2.30 10.09
N ASN A 34 28.58 1.88 10.48
CA ASN A 34 29.08 0.53 10.23
C ASN A 34 28.66 -0.41 11.37
N PHE A 35 27.39 -0.84 11.33
CA PHE A 35 26.80 -1.63 12.39
C PHE A 35 27.33 -3.07 12.43
N GLU A 36 27.69 -3.65 11.28
CA GLU A 36 28.29 -4.98 11.21
C GLU A 36 29.60 -5.02 12.00
N THR A 37 30.54 -4.11 11.71
CA THR A 37 31.81 -4.02 12.45
C THR A 37 31.58 -3.63 13.91
N ALA A 38 30.61 -2.76 14.20
CA ALA A 38 30.26 -2.43 15.58
C ALA A 38 29.83 -3.66 16.39
N THR A 39 28.94 -4.49 15.86
CA THR A 39 28.50 -5.73 16.53
C THR A 39 29.65 -6.71 16.76
N GLN A 40 30.61 -6.80 15.84
CA GLN A 40 31.81 -7.64 16.00
C GLN A 40 32.67 -7.16 17.17
N TRP A 41 32.89 -5.85 17.29
CA TRP A 41 33.64 -5.27 18.41
C TRP A 41 32.95 -5.47 19.75
N TYR A 42 31.63 -5.26 19.84
CA TYR A 42 30.91 -5.52 21.09
C TYR A 42 30.91 -7.01 21.46
N ARG A 43 30.74 -7.92 20.50
CA ARG A 43 30.88 -9.36 20.75
C ARG A 43 32.29 -9.72 21.20
N ALA A 44 33.33 -9.06 20.66
CA ALA A 44 34.69 -9.23 21.13
C ALA A 44 34.85 -8.75 22.58
N ALA A 45 34.28 -7.59 22.94
CA ALA A 45 34.28 -7.09 24.30
C ALA A 45 33.62 -8.08 25.28
N LEU A 46 32.48 -8.65 24.89
CA LEU A 46 31.75 -9.64 25.70
C LEU A 46 32.47 -10.99 25.81
N ARG A 47 33.32 -11.36 24.85
CA ARG A 47 34.19 -12.55 25.01
C ARG A 47 35.24 -12.35 26.09
N VAL A 48 35.69 -11.12 26.31
CA VAL A 48 36.67 -10.79 27.35
C VAL A 48 35.99 -10.55 28.70
N ASN A 49 34.87 -9.82 28.70
CA ASN A 49 34.06 -9.59 29.88
C ASN A 49 32.56 -9.85 29.57
N PRO A 50 32.07 -11.08 29.82
CA PRO A 50 30.68 -11.47 29.51
C PRO A 50 29.61 -10.64 30.22
N ASN A 51 29.93 -10.06 31.37
CA ASN A 51 28.99 -9.31 32.21
C ASN A 51 29.11 -7.79 32.00
N CYS A 52 29.77 -7.34 30.92
CA CYS A 52 29.90 -5.93 30.61
C CYS A 52 28.53 -5.35 30.17
N GLU A 53 27.81 -4.73 31.11
CA GLU A 53 26.46 -4.18 30.87
C GLU A 53 26.43 -3.13 29.75
N THR A 54 27.48 -2.30 29.67
CA THR A 54 27.62 -1.28 28.61
C THR A 54 27.78 -1.93 27.24
N ALA A 55 28.57 -3.00 27.12
CA ALA A 55 28.73 -3.74 25.87
C ALA A 55 27.48 -4.55 25.49
N LEU A 56 26.76 -5.14 26.46
CA LEU A 56 25.47 -5.83 26.23
C LEU A 56 24.43 -4.86 25.66
N SER A 57 24.27 -3.70 26.32
CA SER A 57 23.34 -2.66 25.90
C SER A 57 23.73 -2.06 24.54
N SER A 58 25.01 -1.80 24.31
CA SER A 58 25.51 -1.25 23.04
C SER A 58 25.38 -2.24 21.89
N LEU A 59 25.60 -3.54 22.16
CA LEU A 59 25.37 -4.60 21.18
C LEU A 59 23.90 -4.69 20.80
N ALA A 60 22.97 -4.67 21.76
CA ALA A 60 21.54 -4.71 21.48
C ALA A 60 21.10 -3.53 20.60
N VAL A 61 21.56 -2.30 20.90
CA VAL A 61 21.29 -1.12 20.07
C VAL A 61 21.88 -1.29 18.65
N ALA A 62 23.12 -1.75 18.53
CA ALA A 62 23.76 -1.95 17.23
C ALA A 62 23.08 -3.04 16.39
N LEU A 63 22.59 -4.11 17.02
CA LEU A 63 21.82 -5.17 16.35
C LEU A 63 20.48 -4.65 15.84
N VAL A 64 19.77 -3.78 16.60
CA VAL A 64 18.55 -3.13 16.11
C VAL A 64 18.86 -2.23 14.92
N SER A 65 19.90 -1.39 14.99
CA SER A 65 20.32 -0.55 13.86
C SER A 65 20.70 -1.36 12.61
N LEU A 66 21.44 -2.46 12.79
CA LEU A 66 21.79 -3.39 11.71
C LEU A 66 20.54 -4.02 11.08
N GLY A 67 19.62 -4.50 11.92
CA GLY A 67 18.35 -5.07 11.48
C GLY A 67 17.55 -4.09 10.62
N LEU A 68 17.47 -2.83 11.04
CA LEU A 68 16.79 -1.78 10.27
C LEU A 68 17.45 -1.54 8.90
N GLN A 69 18.79 -1.54 8.83
CA GLN A 69 19.54 -1.32 7.59
C GLN A 69 19.35 -2.44 6.57
N ILE A 70 19.29 -3.70 7.03
CA ILE A 70 19.19 -4.87 6.14
C ILE A 70 17.75 -5.28 5.85
N LYS A 71 16.76 -4.78 6.60
CA LYS A 71 15.35 -5.21 6.56
C LYS A 71 14.77 -5.31 5.16
N SER A 72 15.03 -4.33 4.29
CA SER A 72 14.49 -4.29 2.93
C SER A 72 15.08 -5.37 2.01
N ARG A 73 16.30 -5.85 2.32
CA ARG A 73 17.06 -6.81 1.50
C ARG A 73 16.95 -8.22 2.05
N ASP A 74 17.00 -8.35 3.37
CA ASP A 74 16.90 -9.60 4.12
C ASP A 74 16.01 -9.43 5.36
N PRO A 75 14.67 -9.55 5.20
CA PRO A 75 13.73 -9.47 6.32
C PRO A 75 13.96 -10.56 7.38
N LYS A 76 14.44 -11.74 6.98
CA LYS A 76 14.71 -12.85 7.91
C LYS A 76 15.96 -12.55 8.75
N GLY A 77 17.00 -11.99 8.14
CA GLY A 77 18.19 -11.49 8.82
C GLY A 77 17.85 -10.40 9.83
N ALA A 78 17.01 -9.44 9.45
CA ALA A 78 16.57 -8.38 10.37
C ALA A 78 15.87 -8.94 11.61
N ILE A 79 14.95 -9.90 11.45
CA ILE A 79 14.28 -10.58 12.57
C ILE A 79 15.31 -11.25 13.49
N LYS A 80 16.32 -11.93 12.95
CA LYS A 80 17.38 -12.56 13.75
C LYS A 80 18.16 -11.52 14.56
N CYS A 81 18.50 -10.37 13.96
CA CYS A 81 19.18 -9.28 14.67
C CYS A 81 18.34 -8.77 15.85
N TYR A 82 17.04 -8.55 15.66
CA TYR A 82 16.17 -8.09 16.76
C TYR A 82 15.98 -9.15 17.85
N GLN A 83 15.87 -10.43 17.47
CA GLN A 83 15.80 -11.53 18.44
C GLN A 83 17.09 -11.63 19.26
N GLU A 84 18.26 -11.51 18.62
CA GLU A 84 19.55 -11.48 19.30
C GLU A 84 19.66 -10.25 20.22
N ALA A 85 19.19 -9.08 19.79
CA ALA A 85 19.16 -7.88 20.62
C ALA A 85 18.37 -8.11 21.92
N LEU A 86 17.26 -8.84 21.86
CA LEU A 86 16.45 -9.19 23.02
C LEU A 86 17.08 -10.25 23.95
N VAL A 87 17.97 -11.10 23.44
CA VAL A 87 18.77 -12.01 24.29
C VAL A 87 19.69 -11.19 25.21
N HIS A 88 20.28 -10.11 24.68
CA HIS A 88 21.21 -9.25 25.42
C HIS A 88 20.52 -8.14 26.23
N SER A 89 19.34 -7.70 25.79
CA SER A 89 18.55 -6.66 26.45
C SER A 89 17.05 -7.01 26.38
N PRO A 90 16.54 -7.84 27.31
CA PRO A 90 15.17 -8.35 27.27
C PRO A 90 14.08 -7.28 27.43
N MET A 91 14.41 -6.09 27.93
CA MET A 91 13.48 -4.97 28.12
C MET A 91 13.55 -3.95 26.99
N ASN A 92 14.18 -4.29 25.85
CA ASN A 92 14.37 -3.36 24.75
C ASN A 92 13.08 -3.18 23.92
N ALA A 93 12.28 -2.17 24.28
CA ALA A 93 11.04 -1.83 23.59
C ALA A 93 11.23 -1.59 22.08
N ASN A 94 12.34 -0.97 21.66
CA ASN A 94 12.63 -0.73 20.24
C ASN A 94 12.86 -2.04 19.46
N ALA A 95 13.48 -3.04 20.06
CA ALA A 95 13.66 -4.34 19.42
C ALA A 95 12.31 -5.07 19.26
N TYR A 96 11.45 -5.04 20.29
CA TYR A 96 10.08 -5.55 20.18
C TYR A 96 9.26 -4.80 19.11
N TYR A 97 9.33 -3.47 19.08
CA TYR A 97 8.60 -2.67 18.09
C TYR A 97 8.97 -3.10 16.66
N ASN A 98 10.26 -3.18 16.37
CA ASN A 98 10.74 -3.54 15.04
C ASN A 98 10.45 -5.00 14.67
N LEU A 99 10.46 -5.93 15.64
CA LEU A 99 9.93 -7.28 15.42
C LEU A 99 8.44 -7.26 15.07
N GLY A 100 7.66 -6.45 15.78
CA GLY A 100 6.24 -6.23 15.50
C GLY A 100 6.02 -5.77 14.07
N VAL A 101 6.77 -4.75 13.63
CA VAL A 101 6.72 -4.24 12.25
C VAL A 101 7.07 -5.32 11.24
N SER A 102 8.17 -6.05 11.43
CA SER A 102 8.58 -7.13 10.51
C SER A 102 7.55 -8.26 10.45
N TYR A 103 6.91 -8.63 11.56
CA TYR A 103 5.85 -9.63 11.53
C TYR A 103 4.56 -9.12 10.87
N ALA A 104 4.21 -7.85 11.05
CA ALA A 104 3.05 -7.24 10.40
C ALA A 104 3.21 -7.19 8.88
N GLU A 105 4.40 -6.80 8.38
CA GLU A 105 4.72 -6.82 6.94
C GLU A 105 4.67 -8.23 6.33
N MET A 106 4.85 -9.27 7.14
CA MET A 106 4.69 -10.67 6.74
C MET A 106 3.27 -11.20 6.96
N HIS A 107 2.29 -10.34 7.29
CA HIS A 107 0.92 -10.69 7.65
C HIS A 107 0.79 -11.68 8.82
N LYS A 108 1.80 -11.76 9.69
CA LYS A 108 1.80 -12.60 10.91
C LYS A 108 1.26 -11.79 12.09
N TYR A 109 -0.01 -11.41 11.99
CA TYR A 109 -0.64 -10.44 12.89
C TYR A 109 -0.60 -10.83 14.37
N ASP A 110 -0.78 -12.12 14.71
CA ASP A 110 -0.72 -12.56 16.10
C ASP A 110 0.65 -12.30 16.73
N LYS A 111 1.72 -12.58 15.98
CA LYS A 111 3.09 -12.31 16.42
C LYS A 111 3.35 -10.81 16.50
N ALA A 112 2.85 -10.04 15.54
CA ALA A 112 2.99 -8.60 15.56
C ALA A 112 2.32 -7.97 16.80
N LEU A 113 1.07 -8.36 17.10
CA LEU A 113 0.33 -7.87 18.27
C LEU A 113 1.01 -8.22 19.59
N ILE A 114 1.58 -9.42 19.74
CA ILE A 114 2.36 -9.79 20.93
C ILE A 114 3.56 -8.85 21.09
N ASN A 115 4.32 -8.62 20.01
CA ASN A 115 5.51 -7.77 20.06
C ASN A 115 5.15 -6.29 20.29
N TYR A 116 4.06 -5.78 19.71
CA TYR A 116 3.58 -4.43 20.04
C TYR A 116 3.08 -4.31 21.48
N SER A 117 2.42 -5.35 22.00
CA SER A 117 2.01 -5.40 23.41
C SER A 117 3.22 -5.37 24.35
N LEU A 118 4.30 -6.09 24.02
CA LEU A 118 5.56 -6.02 24.75
C LEU A 118 6.26 -4.67 24.59
N THR A 119 6.17 -4.05 23.41
CA THR A 119 6.67 -2.68 23.19
C THR A 119 6.01 -1.72 24.16
N VAL A 120 4.68 -1.68 24.22
CA VAL A 120 3.95 -0.75 25.11
C VAL A 120 4.04 -1.14 26.59
N HIS A 121 4.37 -2.40 26.89
CA HIS A 121 4.66 -2.81 28.26
C HIS A 121 5.97 -2.18 28.77
N PHE A 122 7.03 -2.17 27.95
CA PHE A 122 8.33 -1.62 28.31
C PHE A 122 8.47 -0.11 27.99
N ASP A 123 7.71 0.40 27.03
CA ASP A 123 7.57 1.83 26.71
C ASP A 123 6.09 2.20 26.48
N PRO A 124 5.35 2.54 27.56
CA PRO A 124 3.93 2.88 27.48
C PRO A 124 3.61 4.14 26.66
N ARG A 125 4.62 4.90 26.21
CA ARG A 125 4.43 6.14 25.42
C ARG A 125 4.70 5.95 23.93
N CYS A 126 4.95 4.73 23.47
CA CYS A 126 5.16 4.42 22.06
C CYS A 126 3.85 4.52 21.26
N ALA A 127 3.56 5.71 20.73
CA ALA A 127 2.36 5.99 19.95
C ALA A 127 2.28 5.13 18.67
N GLU A 128 3.43 4.85 18.05
CA GLU A 128 3.56 4.05 16.84
C GLU A 128 3.11 2.60 17.05
N ALA A 129 3.45 2.00 18.19
CA ALA A 129 3.00 0.65 18.52
C ALA A 129 1.48 0.58 18.67
N TYR A 130 0.88 1.52 19.40
CA TYR A 130 -0.57 1.63 19.52
C TYR A 130 -1.26 1.86 18.17
N ASN A 131 -0.71 2.74 17.33
CA ASN A 131 -1.22 2.97 15.98
C ASN A 131 -1.19 1.68 15.14
N ASN A 132 -0.08 0.95 15.15
CA ASN A 132 0.06 -0.28 14.37
C ASN A 132 -0.84 -1.41 14.90
N MET A 133 -1.05 -1.50 16.22
CA MET A 133 -2.08 -2.39 16.79
C MET A 133 -3.47 -2.04 16.28
N GLY A 134 -3.78 -0.74 16.20
CA GLY A 134 -5.06 -0.26 15.65
C GLY A 134 -5.26 -0.63 14.19
N VAL A 135 -4.21 -0.51 13.36
CA VAL A 135 -4.22 -0.92 11.95
C VAL A 135 -4.53 -2.41 11.82
N ILE A 136 -3.82 -3.26 12.58
CA ILE A 136 -4.03 -4.72 12.55
C ILE A 136 -5.46 -5.07 12.99
N HIS A 137 -5.97 -4.46 14.06
CA HIS A 137 -7.33 -4.74 14.52
C HIS A 137 -8.39 -4.29 13.51
N LYS A 138 -8.17 -3.18 12.79
CA LYS A 138 -9.05 -2.75 11.69
C LYS A 138 -9.02 -3.77 10.55
N GLU A 139 -7.85 -4.27 10.16
CA GLU A 139 -7.72 -5.31 9.11
C GLU A 139 -8.39 -6.62 9.51
N GLN A 140 -8.44 -6.94 10.80
CA GLN A 140 -9.18 -8.07 11.36
C GLN A 140 -10.67 -7.75 11.64
N GLU A 141 -11.19 -6.63 11.13
CA GLU A 141 -12.57 -6.16 11.33
C GLU A 141 -12.98 -5.94 12.81
N ASN A 142 -12.01 -5.92 13.73
CA ASN A 142 -12.21 -5.69 15.16
C ASN A 142 -12.20 -4.18 15.48
N LEU A 143 -13.19 -3.46 14.99
CA LEU A 143 -13.18 -2.00 14.99
C LEU A 143 -13.11 -1.38 16.40
N ASP A 144 -13.77 -1.97 17.40
CA ASP A 144 -13.72 -1.48 18.78
C ASP A 144 -12.31 -1.49 19.35
N LYS A 145 -11.54 -2.55 19.07
CA LYS A 145 -10.14 -2.65 19.48
C LYS A 145 -9.27 -1.67 18.70
N ALA A 146 -9.57 -1.47 17.41
CA ALA A 146 -8.85 -0.50 16.58
C ALA A 146 -9.01 0.93 17.11
N LEU A 147 -10.25 1.37 17.37
CA LEU A 147 -10.55 2.69 17.93
C LEU A 147 -9.87 2.91 19.28
N LYS A 148 -9.93 1.92 20.19
CA LYS A 148 -9.23 1.99 21.48
C LYS A 148 -7.72 2.18 21.31
N ALA A 149 -7.09 1.39 20.44
CA ALA A 149 -5.66 1.47 20.19
C ALA A 149 -5.27 2.83 19.57
N TYR A 150 -6.04 3.34 18.61
CA TYR A 150 -5.78 4.67 18.05
C TYR A 150 -5.95 5.79 19.08
N HIS A 151 -6.94 5.72 19.96
CA HIS A 151 -7.08 6.69 21.05
C HIS A 151 -5.89 6.65 22.01
N MET A 152 -5.37 5.47 22.35
CA MET A 152 -4.13 5.35 23.13
C MET A 152 -2.93 5.98 22.41
N ALA A 153 -2.81 5.79 21.09
CA ALA A 153 -1.77 6.44 20.29
C ALA A 153 -1.88 7.98 20.35
N LEU A 154 -3.08 8.54 20.29
CA LEU A 154 -3.29 9.99 20.43
C LEU A 154 -3.10 10.50 21.87
N GLN A 155 -3.36 9.69 22.89
CA GLN A 155 -2.99 10.05 24.27
C GLN A 155 -1.48 10.18 24.43
N CYS A 156 -0.71 9.32 23.76
CA CYS A 156 0.75 9.37 23.76
C CYS A 156 1.28 10.54 22.89
N ASN A 157 0.69 10.74 21.70
CA ASN A 157 1.04 11.82 20.78
C ASN A 157 -0.23 12.44 20.14
N PRO A 158 -0.75 13.55 20.71
CA PRO A 158 -1.97 14.20 20.20
C PRO A 158 -1.86 14.76 18.78
N ARG A 159 -0.62 14.91 18.27
CA ARG A 159 -0.30 15.44 16.93
C ARG A 159 0.14 14.33 15.96
N PHE A 160 -0.20 13.07 16.23
CA PHE A 160 0.16 11.98 15.33
C PHE A 160 -0.77 11.92 14.11
N ALA A 161 -0.37 12.59 13.03
CA ALA A 161 -1.20 12.77 11.83
C ALA A 161 -1.69 11.44 11.21
N GLN A 162 -0.87 10.40 11.21
CA GLN A 162 -1.25 9.07 10.71
C GLN A 162 -2.40 8.46 11.53
N THR A 163 -2.33 8.54 12.86
CA THR A 163 -3.40 8.05 13.74
C THR A 163 -4.67 8.88 13.63
N LEU A 164 -4.55 10.21 13.51
CA LEU A 164 -5.69 11.10 13.24
C LEU A 164 -6.39 10.68 11.94
N ASN A 165 -5.62 10.46 10.86
CA ASN A 165 -6.17 9.97 9.60
C ASN A 165 -6.85 8.60 9.75
N ASN A 166 -6.21 7.65 10.46
CA ASN A 166 -6.75 6.31 10.68
C ASN A 166 -8.06 6.30 11.48
N LEU A 167 -8.17 7.15 12.52
CA LEU A 167 -9.43 7.36 13.24
C LEU A 167 -10.50 7.96 12.34
N GLY A 168 -10.12 8.97 11.55
CA GLY A 168 -10.99 9.56 10.54
C GLY A 168 -11.61 8.51 9.64
N VAL A 169 -10.78 7.68 9.01
CA VAL A 169 -11.21 6.57 8.15
C VAL A 169 -12.07 5.54 8.90
N ALA A 170 -11.72 5.19 10.14
CA ALA A 170 -12.51 4.25 10.95
C ALA A 170 -13.92 4.78 11.26
N TYR A 171 -14.04 6.08 11.56
CA TYR A 171 -15.32 6.73 11.77
C TYR A 171 -16.13 6.89 10.49
N THR A 172 -15.47 7.14 9.36
CA THR A 172 -16.08 7.10 8.03
C THR A 172 -16.76 5.75 7.76
N THR A 173 -16.06 4.63 8.01
CA THR A 173 -16.61 3.28 7.81
C THR A 173 -17.82 2.96 8.71
N THR A 174 -17.97 3.67 9.84
CA THR A 174 -19.12 3.49 10.75
C THR A 174 -20.24 4.51 10.56
N GLY A 175 -20.13 5.40 9.56
CA GLY A 175 -21.12 6.47 9.34
C GLY A 175 -21.08 7.57 10.40
N ARG A 176 -20.04 7.62 11.25
CA ARG A 176 -19.83 8.66 12.27
C ARG A 176 -19.12 9.86 11.65
N LEU A 177 -19.87 10.57 10.82
CA LEU A 177 -19.33 11.61 9.95
C LEU A 177 -18.67 12.77 10.71
N GLN A 178 -19.30 13.26 11.78
CA GLN A 178 -18.81 14.45 12.47
C GLN A 178 -17.43 14.19 13.09
N GLU A 179 -17.26 13.01 13.68
CA GLU A 179 -15.99 12.54 14.20
C GLU A 179 -14.98 12.33 13.07
N ALA A 180 -15.39 11.72 11.96
CA ALA A 180 -14.52 11.54 10.80
C ALA A 180 -13.98 12.90 10.28
N LEU A 181 -14.85 13.90 10.16
CA LEU A 181 -14.49 15.24 9.73
C LEU A 181 -13.54 15.91 10.72
N GLU A 182 -13.80 15.80 12.02
CA GLU A 182 -12.92 16.35 13.06
C GLU A 182 -11.51 15.77 12.95
N TYR A 183 -11.38 14.44 12.92
CA TYR A 183 -10.08 13.78 12.92
C TYR A 183 -9.31 13.99 11.62
N LEU A 184 -9.97 13.93 10.45
CA LEU A 184 -9.31 14.20 9.17
C LEU A 184 -8.89 15.67 9.04
N SER A 185 -9.72 16.61 9.49
CA SER A 185 -9.38 18.04 9.50
C SER A 185 -8.18 18.32 10.41
N ARG A 186 -8.11 17.67 11.57
CA ARG A 186 -6.95 17.75 12.46
C ARG A 186 -5.71 17.12 11.83
N ALA A 187 -5.84 16.02 11.10
CA ALA A 187 -4.72 15.38 10.41
C ALA A 187 -4.05 16.33 9.40
N VAL A 188 -4.85 16.99 8.54
CA VAL A 188 -4.32 17.96 7.57
C VAL A 188 -3.83 19.25 8.22
N ALA A 189 -4.42 19.68 9.34
CA ALA A 189 -3.95 20.85 10.09
C ALA A 189 -2.58 20.60 10.75
N VAL A 190 -2.37 19.40 11.30
CA VAL A 190 -1.11 19.04 11.98
C VAL A 190 -0.01 18.69 10.99
N ALA A 191 -0.35 18.05 9.87
CA ALA A 191 0.57 17.72 8.79
C ALA A 191 0.02 18.20 7.44
N PRO A 192 0.22 19.49 7.08
CA PRO A 192 -0.31 20.07 5.84
C PRO A 192 0.20 19.46 4.54
N THR A 193 1.23 18.62 4.61
CA THR A 193 1.81 17.87 3.48
C THR A 193 1.36 16.40 3.44
N TYR A 194 0.48 15.96 4.34
CA TYR A 194 0.01 14.57 4.36
C TYR A 194 -1.07 14.33 3.30
N ALA A 195 -0.63 14.02 2.08
CA ALA A 195 -1.49 13.87 0.90
C ALA A 195 -2.67 12.91 1.11
N GLU A 196 -2.44 11.75 1.74
CA GLU A 196 -3.48 10.73 1.96
C GLU A 196 -4.66 11.26 2.79
N ALA A 197 -4.39 12.08 3.81
CA ALA A 197 -5.44 12.69 4.62
C ALA A 197 -6.34 13.63 3.79
N TYR A 198 -5.79 14.35 2.81
CA TYR A 198 -6.59 15.14 1.88
C TYR A 198 -7.46 14.28 0.96
N ASN A 199 -6.96 13.14 0.49
CA ASN A 199 -7.78 12.20 -0.31
C ASN A 199 -8.95 11.67 0.53
N ASN A 200 -8.70 11.26 1.77
CA ASN A 200 -9.74 10.74 2.66
C ASN A 200 -10.76 11.82 3.04
N LEU A 201 -10.31 13.05 3.27
CA LEU A 201 -11.19 14.18 3.52
C LEU A 201 -12.01 14.54 2.27
N GLY A 202 -11.42 14.45 1.07
CA GLY A 202 -12.13 14.63 -0.19
C GLY A 202 -13.23 13.59 -0.40
N TRP A 203 -12.95 12.33 -0.05
CA TRP A 203 -13.95 11.26 -0.06
C TRP A 203 -15.09 11.55 0.92
N LEU A 204 -14.76 12.03 2.13
CA LEU A 204 -15.76 12.36 3.14
C LEU A 204 -16.71 13.47 2.67
N PHE A 205 -16.17 14.53 2.06
CA PHE A 205 -16.98 15.60 1.48
C PHE A 205 -17.83 15.12 0.30
N TRP A 206 -17.29 14.19 -0.51
CA TRP A 206 -18.03 13.59 -1.62
C TRP A 206 -19.22 12.77 -1.13
N ASP A 207 -19.01 11.90 -0.14
CA ASP A 207 -20.07 11.10 0.49
C ASP A 207 -21.15 11.99 1.15
N HIS A 208 -20.76 13.16 1.63
CA HIS A 208 -21.67 14.14 2.22
C HIS A 208 -22.31 15.12 1.21
N GLY A 209 -21.99 15.01 -0.07
CA GLY A 209 -22.55 15.84 -1.14
C GLY A 209 -21.90 17.22 -1.34
N ASP A 210 -20.88 17.60 -0.55
CA ASP A 210 -20.10 18.82 -0.80
C ASP A 210 -19.00 18.55 -1.84
N LEU A 211 -19.44 18.43 -3.10
CA LEU A 211 -18.55 18.16 -4.24
C LEU A 211 -17.49 19.25 -4.43
N ALA A 212 -17.80 20.50 -4.08
CA ALA A 212 -16.86 21.61 -4.24
C ALA A 212 -15.68 21.49 -3.26
N GLN A 213 -15.94 21.13 -1.99
CA GLN A 213 -14.87 20.82 -1.05
C GLN A 213 -14.12 19.54 -1.43
N ALA A 214 -14.84 18.51 -1.88
CA ALA A 214 -14.22 17.26 -2.31
C ALA A 214 -13.16 17.50 -3.39
N LEU A 215 -13.49 18.28 -4.43
CA LEU A 215 -12.56 18.64 -5.50
C LEU A 215 -11.33 19.40 -4.99
N ARG A 216 -11.52 20.39 -4.11
CA ARG A 216 -10.39 21.13 -3.50
C ARG A 216 -9.44 20.21 -2.75
N MET A 217 -9.99 19.25 -2.01
CA MET A 217 -9.22 18.27 -1.25
C MET A 217 -8.46 17.32 -2.18
N TYR A 218 -9.09 16.81 -3.24
CA TYR A 218 -8.42 15.99 -4.23
C TYR A 218 -7.32 16.75 -4.97
N GLU A 219 -7.56 18.01 -5.35
CA GLU A 219 -6.55 18.87 -5.99
C GLU A 219 -5.34 19.08 -5.07
N ARG A 220 -5.58 19.36 -3.79
CA ARG A 220 -4.50 19.46 -2.81
C ARG A 220 -3.72 18.16 -2.64
N CYS A 221 -4.40 17.02 -2.68
CA CYS A 221 -3.75 15.70 -2.67
C CYS A 221 -2.86 15.50 -3.90
N ILE A 222 -3.34 15.87 -5.09
CA ILE A 222 -2.60 15.75 -6.36
C ILE A 222 -1.38 16.66 -6.37
N GLU A 223 -1.47 17.89 -5.85
CA GLU A 223 -0.33 18.79 -5.71
C GLU A 223 0.80 18.19 -4.84
N LEU A 224 0.43 17.55 -3.74
CA LEU A 224 1.37 16.97 -2.79
C LEU A 224 1.94 15.61 -3.25
N ALA A 225 1.14 14.83 -3.98
CA ALA A 225 1.49 13.49 -4.44
C ALA A 225 0.99 13.26 -5.89
N PRO A 226 1.66 13.85 -6.90
CA PRO A 226 1.19 13.84 -8.29
C PRO A 226 1.17 12.46 -8.95
N THR A 227 1.90 11.49 -8.37
CA THR A 227 1.94 10.10 -8.82
C THR A 227 0.83 9.23 -8.22
N SER A 228 0.05 9.76 -7.27
CA SER A 228 -1.04 9.02 -6.64
C SER A 228 -2.24 8.91 -7.59
N LYS A 229 -2.64 7.66 -7.91
CA LYS A 229 -3.72 7.38 -8.88
C LYS A 229 -5.10 7.77 -8.34
N ASN A 230 -5.40 7.36 -7.11
CA ASN A 230 -6.72 7.50 -6.48
C ASN A 230 -7.27 8.93 -6.46
N PRO A 231 -6.56 9.97 -5.99
CA PRO A 231 -7.12 11.31 -5.89
C PRO A 231 -7.45 11.90 -7.28
N SER A 232 -6.65 11.58 -8.30
CA SER A 232 -6.96 12.01 -9.67
C SER A 232 -8.24 11.37 -10.20
N GLN A 233 -8.41 10.06 -10.00
CA GLN A 233 -9.62 9.36 -10.45
C GLN A 233 -10.86 9.78 -9.65
N ASN A 234 -10.73 9.94 -8.33
CA ASN A 234 -11.80 10.46 -7.47
C ASN A 234 -12.22 11.87 -7.88
N ARG A 235 -11.26 12.73 -8.25
CA ARG A 235 -11.53 14.06 -8.81
C ARG A 235 -12.30 13.97 -10.12
N LEU A 236 -11.90 13.11 -11.05
CA LEU A 236 -12.59 12.92 -12.32
C LEU A 236 -14.01 12.39 -12.13
N LEU A 237 -14.21 11.44 -11.22
CA LEU A 237 -15.52 10.94 -10.85
C LEU A 237 -16.40 12.05 -10.27
N ALA A 238 -15.88 12.85 -9.34
CA ALA A 238 -16.60 13.95 -8.71
C ALA A 238 -17.02 15.04 -9.71
N LEU A 239 -16.20 15.32 -10.74
CA LEU A 239 -16.53 16.29 -11.80
C LEU A 239 -17.81 15.93 -12.57
N ASN A 240 -18.19 14.65 -12.66
CA ASN A 240 -19.43 14.26 -13.34
C ASN A 240 -20.69 14.69 -12.60
N TYR A 241 -20.59 14.99 -11.31
CA TYR A 241 -21.73 15.30 -10.46
C TYR A 241 -21.79 16.79 -10.09
N LEU A 242 -20.76 17.57 -10.41
CA LEU A 242 -20.72 18.99 -10.08
C LEU A 242 -21.60 19.79 -11.05
N HIS A 243 -22.62 20.47 -10.49
CA HIS A 243 -23.50 21.33 -11.28
C HIS A 243 -22.75 22.57 -11.81
N GLY A 244 -23.05 22.97 -13.05
CA GLY A 244 -22.50 24.19 -13.66
C GLY A 244 -21.10 24.05 -14.26
N VAL A 245 -20.53 22.83 -14.32
CA VAL A 245 -19.29 22.57 -15.07
C VAL A 245 -19.63 22.28 -16.52
N ALA A 246 -19.02 23.03 -17.44
CA ALA A 246 -19.16 22.80 -18.87
C ALA A 246 -18.62 21.41 -19.27
N PRO A 247 -19.31 20.63 -20.11
CA PRO A 247 -18.86 19.30 -20.55
C PRO A 247 -17.43 19.30 -21.14
N GLU A 248 -17.03 20.37 -21.80
CA GLU A 248 -15.70 20.56 -22.38
C GLU A 248 -14.62 20.55 -21.29
N ARG A 249 -14.89 21.19 -20.14
CA ARG A 249 -13.95 21.19 -19.00
C ARG A 249 -13.83 19.80 -18.38
N VAL A 250 -14.92 19.04 -18.34
CA VAL A 250 -14.90 17.65 -17.88
C VAL A 250 -14.06 16.82 -18.85
N PHE A 251 -14.29 16.94 -20.16
CA PHE A 251 -13.52 16.24 -21.18
C PHE A 251 -12.02 16.58 -21.12
N GLU A 252 -11.66 17.85 -21.04
CA GLU A 252 -10.27 18.31 -20.94
C GLU A 252 -9.56 17.76 -19.70
N ALA A 253 -10.25 17.73 -18.55
CA ALA A 253 -9.71 17.15 -17.33
C ALA A 253 -9.39 15.65 -17.50
N HIS A 254 -10.26 14.90 -18.15
CA HIS A 254 -10.04 13.48 -18.45
C HIS A 254 -8.90 13.30 -19.44
N ARG A 255 -8.88 14.05 -20.55
CA ARG A 255 -7.81 13.98 -21.56
C ARG A 255 -6.45 14.28 -20.95
N ALA A 256 -6.33 15.35 -20.17
CA ALA A 256 -5.09 15.73 -19.51
C ALA A 256 -4.63 14.67 -18.50
N TRP A 257 -5.56 13.99 -17.82
CA TRP A 257 -5.23 12.84 -16.98
C TRP A 257 -4.69 11.68 -17.83
N GLY A 258 -5.37 11.33 -18.93
CA GLY A 258 -4.98 10.20 -19.78
C GLY A 258 -3.61 10.39 -20.41
N GLU A 259 -3.28 11.60 -20.88
CA GLU A 259 -1.95 11.95 -21.38
C GLU A 259 -0.84 11.69 -20.34
N ARG A 260 -1.01 12.22 -19.12
CA ARG A 260 -0.05 12.00 -18.02
C ARG A 260 0.01 10.54 -17.59
N PHE A 261 -1.13 9.87 -17.54
CA PHE A 261 -1.24 8.48 -17.12
C PHE A 261 -0.50 7.56 -18.10
N CYS A 262 -0.71 7.72 -19.41
CA CYS A 262 0.01 6.97 -20.42
C CYS A 262 1.52 7.24 -20.39
N GLN A 263 1.97 8.48 -20.15
CA GLN A 263 3.39 8.80 -20.00
C GLN A 263 4.03 8.14 -18.77
N SER A 264 3.25 7.93 -17.71
CA SER A 264 3.72 7.23 -16.51
C SER A 264 3.83 5.72 -16.67
N LEU A 265 3.24 5.18 -17.74
CA LEU A 265 3.28 3.76 -18.08
C LEU A 265 4.39 3.48 -19.10
N GLY A 266 4.83 2.22 -19.15
CA GLY A 266 5.75 1.76 -20.20
C GLY A 266 5.14 1.85 -21.60
N PRO A 267 5.92 1.58 -22.65
CA PRO A 267 5.44 1.69 -24.03
C PRO A 267 4.22 0.78 -24.26
N ALA A 268 3.17 1.35 -24.85
CA ALA A 268 2.02 0.58 -25.29
C ALA A 268 2.38 -0.33 -26.47
N TYR A 269 1.62 -1.42 -26.64
CA TYR A 269 1.74 -2.27 -27.81
C TYR A 269 1.30 -1.51 -29.08
N THR A 270 2.05 -1.70 -30.16
CA THR A 270 1.79 -1.07 -31.47
C THR A 270 1.48 -2.08 -32.57
N ASP A 271 1.53 -3.38 -32.25
CA ASP A 271 1.25 -4.49 -33.16
C ASP A 271 0.18 -5.41 -32.56
N TRP A 272 -0.67 -5.96 -33.42
CA TRP A 272 -1.71 -6.92 -33.02
C TRP A 272 -1.78 -8.09 -33.99
N LEU A 273 -1.78 -9.29 -33.44
CA LEU A 273 -1.91 -10.55 -34.18
C LEU A 273 -3.39 -10.82 -34.50
N CYS A 274 -4.01 -9.95 -35.30
CA CYS A 274 -5.40 -10.12 -35.73
C CYS A 274 -5.48 -10.28 -37.26
N PRO A 275 -5.46 -11.52 -37.77
CA PRO A 275 -5.73 -11.76 -39.18
C PRO A 275 -7.16 -11.33 -39.48
N CYS A 276 -7.35 -10.52 -40.54
CA CYS A 276 -8.67 -10.17 -41.07
C CYS A 276 -9.30 -11.42 -41.70
N GLN A 277 -9.86 -12.30 -40.85
CA GLN A 277 -10.52 -13.54 -41.24
C GLN A 277 -12.01 -13.42 -40.93
N THR A 278 -12.82 -13.42 -41.98
CA THR A 278 -14.26 -13.14 -41.93
C THR A 278 -15.12 -14.27 -41.36
N LYS A 279 -14.53 -15.38 -40.90
CA LYS A 279 -15.27 -16.61 -40.52
C LYS A 279 -14.91 -17.21 -39.17
N ARG A 280 -14.07 -16.56 -38.35
CA ARG A 280 -13.78 -17.05 -36.98
C ARG A 280 -14.64 -16.35 -35.95
N ARG A 281 -14.85 -17.02 -34.81
CA ARG A 281 -15.45 -16.41 -33.63
C ARG A 281 -14.59 -15.26 -33.14
N LEU A 282 -15.24 -14.16 -32.78
CA LEU A 282 -14.60 -13.00 -32.15
C LEU A 282 -14.37 -13.30 -30.67
N ARG A 283 -13.15 -13.06 -30.21
CA ARG A 283 -12.75 -13.20 -28.81
C ARG A 283 -12.95 -11.85 -28.11
N VAL A 284 -13.92 -11.80 -27.20
CA VAL A 284 -14.26 -10.59 -26.44
C VAL A 284 -13.81 -10.78 -25.00
N GLY A 285 -12.86 -9.95 -24.57
CA GLY A 285 -12.36 -9.92 -23.21
C GLY A 285 -13.08 -8.86 -22.39
N TYR A 286 -13.60 -9.21 -21.23
CA TYR A 286 -14.14 -8.25 -20.26
C TYR A 286 -13.21 -8.19 -19.05
N VAL A 287 -12.71 -7.00 -18.71
CA VAL A 287 -11.93 -6.77 -17.51
C VAL A 287 -12.72 -5.92 -16.53
N SER A 288 -12.85 -6.40 -15.29
CA SER A 288 -13.66 -5.72 -14.28
C SER A 288 -13.24 -6.10 -12.87
N PRO A 289 -13.25 -5.15 -11.92
CA PRO A 289 -13.23 -5.46 -10.49
C PRO A 289 -14.58 -5.96 -9.97
N ASP A 290 -15.66 -5.86 -10.75
CA ASP A 290 -17.03 -5.94 -10.26
C ASP A 290 -17.68 -7.30 -10.53
N PHE A 291 -16.91 -8.36 -10.74
CA PHE A 291 -17.44 -9.71 -10.94
C PHE A 291 -17.85 -10.39 -9.62
N PHE A 292 -18.66 -9.69 -8.83
CA PHE A 292 -19.33 -10.13 -7.59
C PHE A 292 -20.71 -9.44 -7.52
N HIS A 293 -21.45 -9.51 -6.42
CA HIS A 293 -22.67 -8.72 -6.20
C HIS A 293 -22.39 -7.21 -6.27
N HIS A 294 -22.60 -6.63 -7.45
CA HIS A 294 -22.31 -5.25 -7.79
C HIS A 294 -23.21 -4.79 -8.96
N SER A 295 -23.48 -3.49 -9.07
CA SER A 295 -24.35 -2.93 -10.12
C SER A 295 -23.91 -3.36 -11.53
N VAL A 296 -22.62 -3.24 -11.84
CA VAL A 296 -22.03 -3.64 -13.13
C VAL A 296 -22.28 -5.12 -13.45
N SER A 297 -22.21 -6.01 -12.45
CA SER A 297 -22.41 -7.44 -12.66
C SER A 297 -23.84 -7.79 -13.03
N PHE A 298 -24.83 -7.07 -12.48
CA PHE A 298 -26.22 -7.29 -12.85
C PHE A 298 -26.48 -6.94 -14.31
N PHE A 299 -25.89 -5.85 -14.81
CA PHE A 299 -26.04 -5.47 -16.20
C PHE A 299 -25.27 -6.35 -17.18
N CYS A 300 -24.02 -6.72 -16.87
CA CYS A 300 -23.23 -7.54 -17.79
C CYS A 300 -23.67 -9.01 -17.81
N HIS A 301 -24.37 -9.49 -16.78
CA HIS A 301 -24.89 -10.85 -16.71
C HIS A 301 -25.72 -11.21 -17.95
N CYS A 302 -26.69 -10.36 -18.33
CA CYS A 302 -27.57 -10.63 -19.46
C CYS A 302 -26.79 -10.75 -20.78
N LEU A 303 -25.75 -9.92 -20.97
CA LEU A 303 -24.86 -9.97 -22.13
C LEU A 303 -24.09 -11.30 -22.20
N PHE A 304 -23.64 -11.80 -21.06
CA PHE A 304 -22.90 -13.06 -21.02
C PHE A 304 -23.82 -14.24 -21.28
N GLU A 305 -25.00 -14.26 -20.66
CA GLU A 305 -25.97 -15.34 -20.78
C GLU A 305 -26.51 -15.49 -22.21
N HIS A 306 -26.93 -14.38 -22.81
CA HIS A 306 -27.64 -14.34 -24.11
C HIS A 306 -26.72 -14.09 -25.32
N ARG A 307 -25.41 -14.21 -25.13
CA ARG A 307 -24.44 -14.05 -26.23
C ARG A 307 -24.71 -15.04 -27.37
N ASN A 308 -24.47 -14.61 -28.61
CA ASN A 308 -24.42 -15.54 -29.73
C ASN A 308 -23.14 -16.39 -29.63
N ARG A 309 -23.28 -17.65 -29.20
CA ARG A 309 -22.18 -18.61 -29.02
C ARG A 309 -21.60 -19.12 -30.33
N GLU A 310 -22.19 -18.83 -31.48
CA GLU A 310 -21.60 -19.17 -32.79
C GLU A 310 -20.69 -18.06 -33.29
N MET A 311 -20.87 -16.83 -32.79
CA MET A 311 -20.11 -15.66 -33.21
C MET A 311 -19.07 -15.20 -32.18
N PHE A 312 -19.32 -15.39 -30.89
CA PHE A 312 -18.52 -14.77 -29.82
C PHE A 312 -17.98 -15.79 -28.81
N ASP A 313 -16.71 -15.66 -28.49
CA ASP A 313 -16.02 -16.31 -27.37
C ASP A 313 -15.75 -15.26 -26.29
N ILE A 314 -16.31 -15.44 -25.10
CA ILE A 314 -16.11 -14.52 -23.97
C ILE A 314 -14.97 -14.99 -23.07
N PHE A 315 -14.12 -14.04 -22.68
CA PHE A 315 -13.07 -14.15 -21.66
C PHE A 315 -13.35 -13.15 -20.54
N LEU A 316 -13.16 -13.56 -19.29
CA LEU A 316 -13.43 -12.75 -18.10
C LEU A 316 -12.14 -12.59 -17.29
N TYR A 317 -11.64 -11.36 -17.21
CA TYR A 317 -10.46 -10.96 -16.43
C TYR A 317 -10.91 -10.29 -15.14
N SER A 318 -11.03 -11.06 -14.07
CA SER A 318 -11.54 -10.60 -12.77
C SER A 318 -10.46 -9.92 -11.94
N ASN A 319 -10.66 -8.63 -11.65
CA ASN A 319 -9.89 -7.86 -10.67
C ASN A 319 -10.62 -7.73 -9.33
N ALA A 320 -11.60 -8.62 -9.06
CA ALA A 320 -12.43 -8.52 -7.87
C ALA A 320 -11.62 -8.72 -6.59
N ALA A 321 -11.86 -7.85 -5.61
CA ALA A 321 -11.25 -7.93 -4.28
C ALA A 321 -11.88 -9.03 -3.42
N ARG A 322 -13.13 -9.38 -3.72
CA ARG A 322 -13.90 -10.46 -3.08
C ARG A 322 -14.60 -11.29 -4.13
N GLU A 323 -14.88 -12.55 -3.79
CA GLU A 323 -15.63 -13.47 -4.63
C GLU A 323 -16.86 -13.95 -3.86
N ASP A 324 -17.98 -14.10 -4.56
CA ASP A 324 -19.25 -14.58 -4.00
C ASP A 324 -19.98 -15.50 -5.01
N ASP A 325 -21.23 -15.84 -4.73
CA ASP A 325 -22.07 -16.67 -5.59
C ASP A 325 -22.31 -16.06 -6.98
N LYS A 326 -22.27 -14.73 -7.14
CA LYS A 326 -22.31 -14.08 -8.45
C LYS A 326 -21.01 -14.32 -9.23
N THR A 327 -19.87 -14.32 -8.53
CA THR A 327 -18.58 -14.72 -9.12
C THR A 327 -18.64 -16.17 -9.61
N GLU A 328 -19.14 -17.10 -8.80
CA GLU A 328 -19.27 -18.51 -9.18
C GLU A 328 -20.19 -18.71 -10.39
N LEU A 329 -21.28 -17.95 -10.45
CA LEU A 329 -22.15 -17.91 -11.62
C LEU A 329 -21.36 -17.52 -12.89
N PHE A 330 -20.56 -16.46 -12.86
CA PHE A 330 -19.76 -16.06 -14.02
C PHE A 330 -18.68 -17.07 -14.38
N LYS A 331 -18.04 -17.72 -13.40
CA LYS A 331 -17.10 -18.82 -13.65
C LYS A 331 -17.79 -19.97 -14.42
N SER A 332 -19.04 -20.30 -14.08
CA SER A 332 -19.80 -21.36 -14.78
C SER A 332 -20.20 -21.00 -16.22
N MET A 333 -20.28 -19.71 -16.56
CA MET A 333 -20.73 -19.24 -17.88
C MET A 333 -19.66 -19.36 -18.96
N VAL A 334 -18.40 -19.52 -18.57
CA VAL A 334 -17.26 -19.63 -19.48
C VAL A 334 -16.44 -20.89 -19.15
N PRO A 335 -15.75 -21.49 -20.14
CA PRO A 335 -14.77 -22.52 -19.84
C PRO A 335 -13.71 -22.04 -18.85
N ALA A 336 -13.22 -22.92 -17.97
CA ALA A 336 -12.28 -22.55 -16.90
C ALA A 336 -11.04 -21.78 -17.40
N HIS A 337 -10.52 -22.12 -18.59
CA HIS A 337 -9.36 -21.44 -19.17
C HIS A 337 -9.63 -19.97 -19.59
N ARG A 338 -10.89 -19.55 -19.65
CA ARG A 338 -11.32 -18.18 -20.03
C ARG A 338 -11.72 -17.32 -18.84
N TRP A 339 -11.75 -17.89 -17.64
CA TRP A 339 -11.80 -17.13 -16.39
C TRP A 339 -10.38 -16.88 -15.90
N LYS A 340 -9.99 -15.61 -15.78
CA LYS A 340 -8.64 -15.21 -15.36
C LYS A 340 -8.74 -14.32 -14.14
N LYS A 341 -8.18 -14.76 -13.01
CA LYS A 341 -8.01 -13.90 -11.83
C LYS A 341 -6.78 -13.02 -12.03
N VAL A 342 -6.99 -11.71 -12.09
CA VAL A 342 -5.95 -10.70 -12.32
C VAL A 342 -5.69 -9.81 -11.11
N THR A 343 -6.42 -9.98 -10.01
CA THR A 343 -6.20 -9.28 -8.73
C THR A 343 -4.74 -9.38 -8.29
N GLY A 344 -4.13 -8.23 -7.96
CA GLY A 344 -2.73 -8.14 -7.52
C GLY A 344 -1.68 -8.27 -8.63
N ARG A 345 -2.06 -8.59 -9.88
CA ARG A 345 -1.10 -8.70 -10.99
C ARG A 345 -0.73 -7.31 -11.55
N PRO A 346 0.55 -7.08 -11.88
CA PRO A 346 1.00 -5.89 -12.61
C PRO A 346 0.31 -5.74 -13.97
N ALA A 347 0.15 -4.50 -14.44
CA ALA A 347 -0.53 -4.20 -15.70
C ALA A 347 0.07 -4.93 -16.91
N TYR A 348 1.40 -5.01 -17.01
CA TYR A 348 2.09 -5.66 -18.13
C TYR A 348 1.82 -7.17 -18.19
N GLU A 349 1.68 -7.84 -17.04
CA GLU A 349 1.37 -9.28 -17.00
C GLU A 349 -0.07 -9.55 -17.46
N VAL A 350 -1.00 -8.70 -17.02
CA VAL A 350 -2.40 -8.79 -17.46
C VAL A 350 -2.51 -8.50 -18.96
N ALA A 351 -1.77 -7.49 -19.46
CA ALA A 351 -1.74 -7.16 -20.87
C ALA A 351 -1.11 -8.30 -21.72
N SER A 352 -0.04 -8.95 -21.26
CA SER A 352 0.53 -10.14 -21.91
C SER A 352 -0.48 -11.28 -21.98
N LEU A 353 -1.19 -11.55 -20.89
CA LEU A 353 -2.22 -12.59 -20.84
C LEU A 353 -3.33 -12.34 -21.87
N ILE A 354 -3.80 -11.09 -21.99
CA ILE A 354 -4.82 -10.69 -22.99
C ILE A 354 -4.30 -10.91 -24.42
N ARG A 355 -3.02 -10.64 -24.69
CA ARG A 355 -2.39 -10.88 -25.99
C ARG A 355 -2.25 -12.38 -26.30
N GLU A 356 -1.84 -13.17 -25.31
CA GLU A 356 -1.73 -14.63 -25.42
C GLU A 356 -3.10 -15.28 -25.71
N ASP A 357 -4.15 -14.79 -25.07
CA ASP A 357 -5.54 -15.19 -25.34
C ASP A 357 -6.05 -14.69 -26.71
N ARG A 358 -5.30 -13.81 -27.39
CA ARG A 358 -5.60 -13.18 -28.68
C ARG A 358 -6.98 -12.51 -28.70
N ILE A 359 -7.23 -11.68 -27.68
CA ILE A 359 -8.48 -10.92 -27.58
C ILE A 359 -8.58 -9.93 -28.74
N ASP A 360 -9.73 -9.95 -29.42
CA ASP A 360 -10.03 -9.05 -30.54
C ASP A 360 -10.61 -7.72 -30.04
N ILE A 361 -11.49 -7.83 -29.05
CA ILE A 361 -12.19 -6.70 -28.45
C ILE A 361 -12.01 -6.79 -26.93
N LEU A 362 -11.31 -5.81 -26.35
CA LEU A 362 -11.20 -5.66 -24.90
C LEU A 362 -12.19 -4.61 -24.39
N ILE A 363 -12.98 -4.99 -23.40
CA ILE A 363 -14.00 -4.16 -22.77
C ILE A 363 -13.65 -3.97 -21.31
N GLU A 364 -13.37 -2.74 -20.92
CA GLU A 364 -13.13 -2.34 -19.54
C GLU A 364 -14.45 -1.86 -18.94
N LEU A 365 -14.85 -2.43 -17.79
CA LEU A 365 -16.20 -2.25 -17.27
C LEU A 365 -16.32 -1.28 -16.09
N ALA A 366 -15.24 -0.67 -15.60
CA ALA A 366 -15.26 0.16 -14.39
C ALA A 366 -14.98 1.66 -14.64
N GLY A 367 -14.22 2.01 -15.67
CA GLY A 367 -13.77 3.38 -15.96
C GLY A 367 -12.98 3.98 -14.80
N HIS A 368 -13.33 5.19 -14.34
CA HIS A 368 -12.65 5.85 -13.21
C HIS A 368 -13.16 5.44 -11.83
N THR A 369 -13.92 4.34 -11.73
CA THR A 369 -14.38 3.81 -10.43
C THR A 369 -13.32 2.90 -9.78
N ALA A 370 -13.56 2.50 -8.52
CA ALA A 370 -12.58 1.80 -7.70
C ALA A 370 -12.04 0.51 -8.34
N ASN A 371 -10.74 0.25 -8.18
CA ASN A 371 -10.07 -0.97 -8.65
C ASN A 371 -10.18 -1.24 -10.17
N ASN A 372 -10.41 -0.20 -10.98
CA ASN A 372 -10.39 -0.31 -12.45
C ASN A 372 -9.04 -0.83 -12.99
N ARG A 373 -9.05 -1.21 -14.27
CA ARG A 373 -7.84 -1.63 -15.00
C ARG A 373 -7.58 -0.77 -16.23
N LEU A 374 -7.75 0.54 -16.09
CA LEU A 374 -7.38 1.51 -17.12
C LEU A 374 -5.88 1.47 -17.43
N ASP A 375 -5.04 1.02 -16.49
CA ASP A 375 -3.62 0.74 -16.71
C ASP A 375 -3.38 -0.35 -17.78
N VAL A 376 -4.19 -1.40 -17.79
CA VAL A 376 -4.14 -2.46 -18.81
C VAL A 376 -4.61 -1.93 -20.16
N VAL A 377 -5.70 -1.16 -20.19
CA VAL A 377 -6.23 -0.57 -21.43
C VAL A 377 -5.23 0.39 -22.07
N ALA A 378 -4.53 1.19 -21.26
CA ALA A 378 -3.50 2.13 -21.72
C ALA A 378 -2.31 1.44 -22.40
N LEU A 379 -2.03 0.17 -22.06
CA LEU A 379 -0.99 -0.63 -22.73
C LEU A 379 -1.41 -1.14 -24.11
N LYS A 380 -2.68 -1.01 -24.50
CA LYS A 380 -3.23 -1.44 -25.79
C LYS A 380 -3.04 -2.93 -26.14
N PRO A 381 -3.32 -3.89 -25.23
CA PRO A 381 -3.13 -5.31 -25.52
C PRO A 381 -4.06 -5.90 -26.61
N ALA A 382 -5.21 -5.27 -26.89
CA ALA A 382 -6.14 -5.69 -27.94
C ALA A 382 -6.29 -4.60 -29.03
N PRO A 383 -6.55 -4.97 -30.30
CA PRO A 383 -6.64 -4.03 -31.41
C PRO A 383 -7.85 -3.09 -31.31
N VAL A 384 -8.94 -3.56 -30.71
CA VAL A 384 -10.13 -2.76 -30.43
C VAL A 384 -10.36 -2.76 -28.92
N GLN A 385 -10.48 -1.56 -28.35
CA GLN A 385 -10.71 -1.39 -26.92
C GLN A 385 -11.76 -0.30 -26.69
N PHE A 386 -12.67 -0.54 -25.75
CA PHE A 386 -13.57 0.50 -25.26
C PHE A 386 -13.90 0.28 -23.78
N THR A 387 -14.36 1.34 -23.13
CA THR A 387 -14.96 1.25 -21.80
C THR A 387 -16.48 1.14 -21.93
N TYR A 388 -17.15 0.45 -21.01
CA TYR A 388 -18.60 0.33 -21.01
C TYR A 388 -19.16 0.25 -19.59
N ILE A 389 -20.35 0.83 -19.41
CA ILE A 389 -21.31 0.72 -18.30
C ILE A 389 -20.93 1.21 -16.89
N GLY A 390 -19.72 0.94 -16.39
CA GLY A 390 -19.37 1.29 -15.00
C GLY A 390 -19.02 2.76 -14.78
N TYR A 391 -18.85 3.51 -15.86
CA TYR A 391 -18.51 4.92 -15.82
C TYR A 391 -19.26 5.68 -16.90
N ASN A 392 -19.81 6.84 -16.56
CA ASN A 392 -20.76 7.59 -17.38
C ASN A 392 -20.11 8.65 -18.29
N ASN A 393 -18.78 8.67 -18.40
CA ASN A 393 -18.06 9.67 -19.19
C ASN A 393 -16.82 9.08 -19.88
N THR A 394 -16.07 9.90 -20.61
CA THR A 394 -14.81 9.51 -21.26
C THR A 394 -13.79 9.02 -20.23
N THR A 395 -12.93 8.07 -20.59
CA THR A 395 -11.76 7.72 -19.76
C THR A 395 -10.65 8.76 -19.89
N GLY A 396 -10.62 9.50 -21.00
CA GLY A 396 -9.52 10.39 -21.38
C GLY A 396 -8.29 9.68 -21.96
N LEU A 397 -8.31 8.34 -22.08
CA LEU A 397 -7.23 7.58 -22.71
C LEU A 397 -7.28 7.71 -24.24
N GLY A 398 -6.10 7.78 -24.87
CA GLY A 398 -5.91 7.90 -26.33
C GLY A 398 -4.90 6.91 -26.91
#